data_AF-A0A1M7L3C1-F1
#
_entry.id   AF-A0A1M7L3C1-F1
#
_cell.length_a   1.000
_cell.length_b   1.000
_cell.length_c   1.000
_cell.angle_alpha   90.00
_cell.angle_beta   90.00
_cell.angle_gamma   90.00
#
_symmetry.space_group_name_H-M   'P 1'
#
loop_
_entity.id
_entity.type
_entity.pdbx_description
1 polymer ?
#
loop_
_entity_poly.entity_id
_entity_poly.type
_entity_poly.pdbx_seq_one_letter_code
_entity_poly.pdbx_strand_id
1 'polypeptide(L)'
;MNLKNYIHKNKQAFTEEKMSVEADRNFKNLLESKFHKKKMLRSLVIKYVSIAACFTIVFLSVLWIEKNVTVNNETKNLIANLENKSAGKRLESIYKFNDNYKKEDKIIIDKLINILINDKNVNVRIASIDALLMFPSNERIRQNLIDALGRDESPLVQIKLIKAVSFLRENRAKEPLKRLINNNETFTIVKNNATLAMVKLKN
;
A
#
# COMPACT_ATOMS: atom_id res chain seq x y z
N MET A 1 -48.25 -52.09 -37.52
CA MET A 1 -48.86 -52.32 -38.85
C MET A 1 -47.77 -52.85 -39.77
N ASN A 2 -47.96 -53.99 -40.44
CA ASN A 2 -46.94 -54.59 -41.31
C ASN A 2 -46.69 -53.69 -42.54
N LEU A 3 -45.42 -53.40 -42.86
CA LEU A 3 -45.00 -52.52 -43.96
C LEU A 3 -45.62 -52.94 -45.30
N LYS A 4 -45.70 -54.24 -45.56
CA LYS A 4 -46.28 -54.80 -46.78
C LYS A 4 -47.77 -54.44 -46.91
N ASN A 5 -48.51 -54.49 -45.81
CA ASN A 5 -49.94 -54.15 -45.78
C ASN A 5 -50.17 -52.64 -45.93
N TYR A 6 -49.27 -51.82 -45.39
CA TYR A 6 -49.32 -50.37 -45.54
C TYR A 6 -49.09 -49.92 -46.98
N ILE A 7 -48.06 -50.49 -47.64
CA ILE A 7 -47.73 -50.17 -49.03
C ILE A 7 -48.86 -50.60 -49.97
N HIS A 8 -49.44 -51.78 -49.75
CA HIS A 8 -50.53 -52.27 -50.58
C HIS A 8 -51.79 -51.40 -50.48
N LYS A 9 -52.13 -50.95 -49.26
CA LYS A 9 -53.29 -50.07 -49.01
C LYS A 9 -53.12 -48.67 -49.61
N ASN A 10 -51.90 -48.17 -49.73
CA ASN A 10 -51.59 -46.82 -50.22
C ASN A 10 -50.91 -46.81 -51.59
N LYS A 11 -51.06 -47.88 -52.38
CA LYS A 11 -50.34 -48.11 -53.66
C LYS A 11 -50.45 -46.95 -54.65
N GLN A 12 -51.63 -46.32 -54.76
CA GLN A 12 -51.88 -45.17 -55.64
C GLN A 12 -51.04 -43.93 -55.26
N ALA A 13 -50.77 -43.73 -53.97
CA ALA A 13 -49.97 -42.61 -53.48
C ALA A 13 -48.46 -42.78 -53.74
N PHE A 14 -48.02 -43.98 -54.16
CA PHE A 14 -46.61 -44.26 -54.52
C PHE A 14 -46.36 -44.26 -56.04
N THR A 15 -47.43 -44.28 -56.86
CA THR A 15 -47.33 -44.24 -58.33
C THR A 15 -47.34 -42.82 -58.89
N GLU A 16 -47.89 -41.86 -58.15
CA GLU A 16 -47.65 -40.44 -58.41
C GLU A 16 -46.35 -40.07 -57.69
N GLU A 17 -45.38 -39.47 -58.38
CA GLU A 17 -44.11 -38.99 -57.79
C GLU A 17 -44.32 -37.77 -56.88
N LYS A 18 -45.35 -37.79 -56.04
CA LYS A 18 -45.69 -36.74 -55.08
C LYS A 18 -45.77 -37.35 -53.70
N MET A 19 -44.97 -36.80 -52.79
CA MET A 19 -44.95 -37.21 -51.40
C MET A 19 -46.37 -37.11 -50.80
N SER A 20 -46.81 -38.14 -50.08
CA SER A 20 -48.09 -38.10 -49.35
C SER A 20 -48.10 -36.91 -48.38
N VAL A 21 -49.24 -36.22 -48.28
CA VAL A 21 -49.45 -35.08 -47.37
C VAL A 21 -49.04 -35.42 -45.92
N GLU A 22 -49.27 -36.67 -45.50
CA GLU A 22 -48.91 -37.12 -44.16
C GLU A 22 -47.41 -37.39 -44.02
N ALA A 23 -46.78 -37.95 -45.05
CA ALA A 23 -45.34 -38.14 -45.09
C ALA A 23 -44.59 -36.80 -45.12
N ASP A 24 -45.09 -35.83 -45.90
CA ASP A 24 -44.54 -34.48 -46.01
C ASP A 24 -44.67 -33.72 -44.67
N ARG A 25 -45.84 -33.82 -44.03
CA ARG A 25 -46.05 -33.24 -42.69
C ARG A 25 -45.15 -33.88 -41.63
N ASN A 26 -45.01 -35.20 -41.63
CA ASN A 26 -44.15 -35.91 -40.69
C ASN A 26 -42.67 -35.61 -40.93
N PHE A 27 -42.25 -35.54 -42.20
CA PHE A 27 -40.90 -35.17 -42.57
C PHE A 27 -40.59 -33.74 -42.16
N LYS A 28 -41.51 -32.79 -42.39
CA LYS A 28 -41.38 -31.40 -41.94
C LYS A 28 -41.23 -31.31 -40.42
N ASN A 29 -42.05 -32.04 -39.66
CA ASN A 29 -41.95 -32.07 -38.20
C ASN A 29 -40.60 -32.64 -37.72
N LEU A 30 -40.10 -33.69 -38.37
CA LEU A 30 -38.79 -34.27 -38.08
C LEU A 30 -37.64 -33.35 -38.49
N LEU A 31 -37.80 -32.60 -39.59
CA LEU A 31 -36.85 -31.58 -40.01
C LEU A 31 -36.77 -30.48 -38.95
N GLU A 32 -37.91 -29.93 -38.55
CA GLU A 32 -38.02 -28.89 -37.55
C GLU A 32 -37.51 -29.33 -36.17
N SER A 33 -37.68 -30.59 -35.80
CA SER A 33 -37.14 -31.13 -34.54
C SER A 33 -35.62 -31.36 -34.59
N LYS A 34 -35.07 -31.69 -35.77
CA LYS A 34 -33.63 -31.95 -35.94
C LYS A 34 -32.82 -30.67 -36.19
N PHE A 35 -33.42 -29.63 -36.78
CA PHE A 35 -32.79 -28.33 -36.88
C PHE A 35 -32.72 -27.68 -35.49
N HIS A 36 -31.50 -27.61 -34.94
CA HIS A 36 -31.25 -26.91 -33.68
C HIS A 36 -31.68 -25.44 -33.80
N LYS A 37 -32.72 -25.03 -33.04
CA LYS A 37 -33.01 -23.61 -32.84
C LYS A 37 -31.76 -22.95 -32.25
N LYS A 38 -31.07 -22.13 -33.03
CA LYS A 38 -29.90 -21.35 -32.60
C LYS A 38 -30.30 -20.58 -31.33
N LYS A 39 -29.69 -20.90 -30.20
CA LYS A 39 -29.95 -20.23 -28.91
C LYS A 39 -29.46 -18.78 -28.94
N MET A 40 -30.23 -17.91 -29.59
CA MET A 40 -29.90 -16.49 -29.82
C MET A 40 -29.97 -15.65 -28.54
N LEU A 41 -30.71 -16.10 -27.51
CA LEU A 41 -30.90 -15.37 -26.25
C LEU A 41 -29.66 -15.28 -25.35
N ARG A 42 -28.67 -16.18 -25.48
CA ARG A 42 -27.40 -16.03 -24.73
C ARG A 42 -26.52 -14.90 -25.27
N SER A 43 -26.62 -14.57 -26.55
CA SER A 43 -25.72 -13.60 -27.20
C SER A 43 -25.94 -12.16 -26.74
N LEU A 44 -27.20 -11.75 -26.49
CA LEU A 44 -27.51 -10.39 -26.04
C LEU A 44 -27.06 -10.16 -24.60
N VAL A 45 -27.32 -11.12 -23.71
CA VAL A 45 -26.86 -11.05 -22.31
C VAL A 45 -25.33 -10.98 -22.24
N ILE A 46 -24.61 -11.81 -23.02
CA ILE A 46 -23.15 -11.78 -23.07
C ILE A 46 -22.65 -10.40 -23.53
N LYS A 47 -23.28 -9.77 -24.52
CA LYS A 47 -22.90 -8.42 -24.97
C LYS A 47 -23.07 -7.36 -23.88
N TYR A 48 -24.20 -7.35 -23.18
CA TYR A 48 -24.42 -6.40 -22.08
C TYR A 48 -23.50 -6.67 -20.87
N VAL A 49 -23.24 -7.94 -20.55
CA VAL A 49 -22.28 -8.33 -19.51
C VAL A 49 -20.86 -7.87 -19.89
N SER A 50 -20.46 -8.03 -21.16
CA SER A 50 -19.16 -7.53 -21.64
C SER A 50 -19.06 -6.01 -21.53
N ILE A 51 -20.10 -5.27 -21.92
CA ILE A 51 -20.14 -3.80 -21.82
C ILE A 51 -20.06 -3.35 -20.36
N ALA A 52 -20.86 -3.93 -19.47
CA ALA A 52 -20.85 -3.61 -18.05
C ALA A 52 -19.49 -3.91 -17.41
N ALA A 53 -18.85 -5.04 -17.76
CA ALA A 53 -17.51 -5.39 -17.28
C ALA A 53 -16.46 -4.36 -17.72
N CYS A 54 -16.56 -3.81 -18.94
CA CYS A 54 -15.66 -2.74 -19.37
C CYS A 54 -15.83 -1.47 -18.51
N PHE A 55 -17.08 -1.06 -18.25
CA PHE A 55 -17.34 0.11 -17.39
C PHE A 55 -16.83 -0.10 -15.96
N THR A 56 -17.02 -1.28 -15.39
CA THR A 56 -16.53 -1.57 -14.03
C THR A 56 -15.00 -1.59 -13.97
N ILE A 57 -14.32 -2.16 -14.98
CA ILE A 57 -12.84 -2.15 -15.05
C ILE A 57 -12.32 -0.72 -15.18
N VAL A 58 -12.91 0.10 -16.06
CA VAL A 58 -12.52 1.51 -16.21
C VAL A 58 -12.75 2.26 -14.90
N PHE A 59 -13.91 2.09 -14.25
CA PHE A 59 -14.20 2.74 -12.99
C PHE A 59 -13.22 2.34 -11.87
N LEU A 60 -12.93 1.04 -11.72
CA LEU A 60 -11.93 0.55 -10.77
C LEU A 60 -10.52 1.09 -11.08
N SER A 61 -10.16 1.20 -12.36
CA SER A 61 -8.88 1.77 -12.78
C SER A 61 -8.77 3.26 -12.44
N VAL A 62 -9.86 4.03 -12.62
CA VAL A 62 -9.91 5.45 -12.25
C VAL A 62 -9.78 5.62 -10.74
N LEU A 63 -10.52 4.85 -9.94
CA LEU A 63 -10.41 4.87 -8.48
C LEU A 63 -8.99 4.52 -7.99
N TRP A 64 -8.34 3.54 -8.64
CA TRP A 64 -6.96 3.19 -8.33
C TRP A 64 -5.97 4.31 -8.69
N ILE A 65 -6.15 4.97 -9.84
CA ILE A 65 -5.33 6.11 -10.26
C ILE A 65 -5.49 7.28 -9.29
N GLU A 66 -6.72 7.67 -8.95
CA GLU A 66 -6.98 8.78 -8.02
C GLU A 66 -6.32 8.57 -6.67
N LYS A 67 -6.46 7.38 -6.08
CA LYS A 67 -5.83 7.03 -4.81
C LYS A 67 -4.31 7.14 -4.85
N ASN A 68 -3.67 6.70 -5.93
CA ASN A 68 -2.22 6.77 -6.05
C ASN A 68 -1.72 8.20 -6.27
N VAL A 69 -2.47 9.02 -7.02
CA VAL A 69 -2.13 10.44 -7.26
C VAL A 69 -2.21 11.24 -5.96
N THR A 70 -3.25 11.06 -5.15
CA THR A 70 -3.41 11.78 -3.88
C THR A 70 -2.30 11.44 -2.89
N VAL A 71 -2.02 10.15 -2.68
CA VAL A 71 -0.92 9.70 -1.79
C VAL A 71 0.42 10.28 -2.24
N ASN A 72 0.71 10.24 -3.54
CA ASN A 72 1.97 10.77 -4.08
C ASN A 72 2.09 12.29 -3.85
N ASN A 73 0.99 13.04 -4.01
CA ASN A 73 0.98 14.49 -3.77
C ASN A 73 1.12 14.82 -2.28
N GLU A 74 0.47 14.06 -1.39
CA GLU A 74 0.63 14.24 0.06
C GLU A 74 2.07 13.97 0.51
N THR A 75 2.69 12.90 0.02
CA THR A 75 4.11 12.60 0.31
C THR A 75 5.03 13.69 -0.21
N LYS A 76 4.83 14.19 -1.44
CA LYS A 76 5.59 15.30 -2.00
C LYS A 76 5.44 16.58 -1.17
N ASN A 77 4.21 16.93 -0.79
CA ASN A 77 3.94 18.12 0.02
C ASN A 77 4.56 18.00 1.42
N LEU A 78 4.48 16.81 2.02
CA LEU A 78 5.13 16.53 3.30
C LEU A 78 6.65 16.73 3.20
N ILE A 79 7.30 16.12 2.21
CA ILE A 79 8.74 16.26 1.99
C ILE A 79 9.12 17.73 1.74
N ALA A 80 8.37 18.45 0.90
CA ALA A 80 8.61 19.87 0.65
C ALA A 80 8.48 20.71 1.93
N ASN A 81 7.52 20.37 2.80
CA ASN A 81 7.34 21.08 4.05
C ASN A 81 8.38 20.72 5.12
N LEU A 82 8.97 19.52 5.09
CA LEU A 82 10.13 19.17 5.93
C LEU A 82 11.36 20.05 5.63
N GLU A 83 11.46 20.61 4.42
CA GLU A 83 12.54 21.53 4.03
C GLU A 83 12.12 23.00 4.03
N ASN A 84 10.92 23.29 4.54
CA ASN A 84 10.39 24.65 4.54
C ASN A 84 11.27 25.57 5.41
N LYS A 85 11.36 26.86 5.08
CA LYS A 85 12.09 27.86 5.87
C LYS A 85 11.48 28.05 7.28
N SER A 86 10.17 27.89 7.42
CA SER A 86 9.47 28.00 8.70
C SER A 86 9.63 26.75 9.55
N ALA A 87 10.13 26.91 10.78
CA ALA A 87 10.21 25.83 11.76
C ALA A 87 8.83 25.25 12.10
N GLY A 88 7.78 26.08 12.13
CA GLY A 88 6.41 25.61 12.36
C GLY A 88 5.92 24.67 11.27
N LYS A 89 6.24 24.95 10.00
CA LYS A 89 5.86 24.07 8.88
C LYS A 89 6.61 22.74 8.88
N ARG A 90 7.88 22.75 9.29
CA ARG A 90 8.66 21.53 9.48
C ARG A 90 8.06 20.69 10.61
N LEU A 91 7.77 21.29 11.76
CA LEU A 91 7.11 20.61 12.90
C LEU A 91 5.75 20.02 12.51
N GLU A 92 4.89 20.80 11.85
CA GLU A 92 3.58 20.34 11.37
C GLU A 92 3.72 19.08 10.50
N SER A 93 4.74 19.05 9.65
CA SER A 93 5.00 17.93 8.73
C SER A 93 5.56 16.70 9.44
N ILE A 94 6.41 16.91 10.45
CA ILE A 94 6.90 15.81 11.30
C ILE A 94 5.74 15.18 12.08
N TYR A 95 4.83 15.98 12.64
CA TYR A 95 3.66 15.42 13.35
C TYR A 95 2.72 14.69 12.40
N LYS A 96 2.43 15.26 11.21
CA LYS A 96 1.65 14.58 10.17
C LYS A 96 2.27 13.25 9.73
N PHE A 97 3.60 13.19 9.66
CA PHE A 97 4.31 11.94 9.41
C PHE A 97 3.98 10.90 10.49
N ASN A 98 4.06 11.28 11.77
CA ASN A 98 3.81 10.37 12.88
C ASN A 98 2.40 9.78 12.89
N ASP A 99 1.42 10.60 12.52
CA ASP A 99 0.01 10.18 12.51
C ASP A 99 -0.26 9.21 11.34
N ASN A 100 0.21 9.55 10.15
CA ASN A 100 -0.27 8.93 8.91
C ASN A 100 0.67 7.87 8.30
N TYR A 101 1.96 7.87 8.64
CA TYR A 101 2.94 6.99 8.01
C TYR A 101 3.30 5.83 8.94
N LYS A 102 2.94 4.61 8.53
CA LYS A 102 3.22 3.36 9.27
C LYS A 102 4.31 2.50 8.63
N LYS A 103 4.77 2.89 7.43
CA LYS A 103 5.81 2.19 6.68
C LYS A 103 7.02 3.11 6.52
N GLU A 104 8.19 2.49 6.56
CA GLU A 104 9.45 3.18 6.27
C GLU A 104 9.43 3.74 4.85
N ASP A 105 9.74 5.03 4.73
CA ASP A 105 10.03 5.71 3.48
C ASP A 105 11.45 6.26 3.55
N LYS A 106 12.32 5.78 2.65
CA LYS A 106 13.75 6.13 2.66
C LYS A 106 13.97 7.64 2.48
N ILE A 107 13.18 8.30 1.64
CA ILE A 107 13.34 9.72 1.35
C ILE A 107 12.96 10.53 2.58
N ILE A 108 11.83 10.20 3.21
CA ILE A 108 11.38 10.89 4.43
C ILE A 108 12.38 10.67 5.57
N ILE A 109 12.84 9.44 5.78
CA ILE A 109 13.86 9.12 6.80
C ILE A 109 15.12 9.95 6.58
N ASP A 110 15.59 10.08 5.33
CA ASP A 110 16.76 10.87 4.99
C ASP A 110 16.56 12.35 5.32
N LYS A 111 15.36 12.90 5.09
CA LYS A 111 15.03 14.28 5.47
C LYS A 111 14.96 14.45 6.99
N LEU A 112 14.37 13.50 7.72
CA LEU A 112 14.30 13.53 9.18
C LEU A 112 15.70 13.46 9.82
N ILE A 113 16.57 12.59 9.31
CA ILE A 113 17.98 12.51 9.73
C ILE A 113 18.69 13.84 9.45
N ASN A 114 18.49 14.43 8.27
CA ASN A 114 19.07 15.73 7.94
C ASN A 114 18.58 16.84 8.90
N ILE A 115 17.30 16.84 9.26
CA ILE A 115 16.73 17.74 10.27
C ILE A 115 17.41 17.53 11.62
N LEU A 116 17.57 16.28 12.07
CA LEU A 116 18.26 15.97 13.33
C LEU A 116 19.69 16.50 13.34
N ILE A 117 20.40 16.46 12.22
CA ILE A 117 21.80 16.86 12.20
C ILE A 117 21.95 18.39 12.03
N ASN A 118 21.12 18.99 11.18
CA ASN A 118 21.39 20.34 10.64
C ASN A 118 20.32 21.41 10.98
N ASP A 119 19.16 21.04 11.53
CA ASP A 119 18.12 22.04 11.79
C ASP A 119 18.53 23.00 12.92
N LYS A 120 18.41 24.31 12.65
CA LYS A 120 18.74 25.37 13.61
C LYS A 120 17.81 25.38 14.81
N ASN A 121 16.59 24.87 14.67
CA ASN A 121 15.59 24.89 15.73
C ASN A 121 15.62 23.60 16.55
N VAL A 122 15.94 23.73 17.84
CA VAL A 122 16.02 22.64 18.82
C VAL A 122 14.76 21.79 18.87
N ASN A 123 13.58 22.41 18.83
CA ASN A 123 12.31 21.68 18.91
C ASN A 123 12.06 20.84 17.65
N VAL A 124 12.48 21.32 16.48
CA VAL A 124 12.37 20.55 15.23
C VAL A 124 13.30 19.33 15.27
N ARG A 125 14.52 19.48 15.81
CA ARG A 125 15.44 18.35 16.01
C ARG A 125 14.86 17.30 16.96
N ILE A 126 14.29 17.74 18.10
CA ILE A 126 13.63 16.85 19.07
C ILE A 126 12.46 16.10 18.43
N ALA A 127 11.61 16.79 17.66
CA ALA A 127 10.49 16.17 16.97
C ALA A 127 10.96 15.15 15.92
N SER A 128 12.06 15.44 15.21
CA SER A 128 12.67 14.48 14.28
C SER A 128 13.10 13.20 14.99
N ILE A 129 13.70 13.29 16.19
CA ILE A 129 14.07 12.10 16.98
C ILE A 129 12.84 11.24 17.28
N ASP A 130 11.73 11.86 17.68
CA ASP A 130 10.48 11.15 17.93
C ASP A 130 9.93 10.43 16.70
N ALA A 131 9.96 11.11 15.54
CA ALA A 131 9.54 10.52 14.28
C ALA A 131 10.42 9.34 13.85
N LEU A 132 11.73 9.48 14.02
CA LEU A 132 12.70 8.42 13.73
C LEU A 132 12.49 7.19 14.63
N LEU A 133 12.10 7.40 15.89
CA LEU A 133 11.83 6.33 16.85
C LEU A 133 10.61 5.45 16.51
N MET A 134 9.79 5.84 15.54
CA MET A 134 8.71 4.99 15.02
C MET A 134 9.22 3.73 14.31
N PHE A 135 10.49 3.73 13.88
CA PHE A 135 11.12 2.62 13.18
C PHE A 135 12.33 2.09 13.98
N PRO A 136 12.09 1.52 15.17
CA PRO A 136 13.15 1.17 16.13
C PRO A 136 14.07 0.03 15.66
N SER A 137 13.68 -0.71 14.62
CA SER A 137 14.48 -1.78 14.02
C SER A 137 15.37 -1.30 12.87
N ASN A 138 15.21 -0.05 12.42
CA ASN A 138 16.00 0.48 11.31
C ASN A 138 17.42 0.82 11.77
N GLU A 139 18.38 0.05 11.29
CA GLU A 139 19.79 0.13 11.67
C GLU A 139 20.43 1.48 11.29
N ARG A 140 20.04 2.05 10.14
CA ARG A 140 20.52 3.37 9.72
C ARG A 140 20.06 4.47 10.69
N ILE A 141 18.81 4.41 11.14
CA ILE A 141 18.27 5.34 12.14
C ILE A 141 19.05 5.21 13.45
N ARG A 142 19.24 3.99 13.94
CA ARG A 142 20.02 3.72 15.17
C ARG A 142 21.40 4.34 15.10
N GLN A 143 22.15 4.07 14.03
CA GLN A 143 23.48 4.63 13.85
C GLN A 143 23.48 6.18 13.86
N ASN A 144 22.54 6.81 13.15
CA ASN A 144 22.47 8.26 13.09
C ASN A 144 22.09 8.91 14.44
N LEU A 145 21.26 8.24 15.26
CA LEU A 145 20.97 8.71 16.62
C LEU A 145 22.22 8.68 17.52
N ILE A 146 23.07 7.65 17.38
CA ILE A 146 24.33 7.54 18.12
C ILE A 146 25.32 8.61 17.66
N ASP A 147 25.44 8.81 16.35
CA ASP A 147 26.35 9.82 15.78
C ASP A 147 25.93 11.23 16.19
N ALA A 148 24.62 11.52 16.17
CA ALA A 148 24.07 12.80 16.64
C ALA A 148 24.32 12.99 18.14
N LEU A 149 24.20 11.94 18.96
CA LEU A 149 24.43 12.02 20.41
C LEU A 149 25.86 12.46 20.74
N GLY A 150 26.83 12.06 19.92
CA GLY A 150 28.23 12.45 20.08
C GLY A 150 28.58 13.85 19.59
N ARG A 151 27.68 14.54 18.89
CA ARG A 151 27.97 15.81 18.18
C ARG A 151 27.05 16.98 18.55
N ASP A 152 25.78 16.74 18.90
CA ASP A 152 24.85 17.83 19.20
C ASP A 152 25.25 18.52 20.50
N GLU A 153 25.30 19.85 20.50
CA GLU A 153 25.71 20.68 21.64
C GLU A 153 24.52 21.14 22.49
N SER A 154 23.29 21.01 22.00
CA SER A 154 22.09 21.43 22.73
C SER A 154 21.77 20.43 23.85
N PRO A 155 21.74 20.85 25.13
CA PRO A 155 21.46 19.95 26.24
C PRO A 155 20.11 19.24 26.12
N LEU A 156 19.10 19.92 25.58
CA LEU A 156 17.76 19.34 25.40
C LEU A 156 17.76 18.25 24.32
N VAL A 157 18.49 18.46 23.22
CA VAL A 157 18.61 17.44 22.16
C VAL A 157 19.45 16.27 22.65
N GLN A 158 20.56 16.52 23.34
CA GLN A 158 21.37 15.47 23.97
C GLN A 158 20.53 14.61 24.92
N ILE A 159 19.73 15.21 25.81
CA ILE A 159 18.83 14.46 26.70
C ILE A 159 17.84 13.60 25.90
N LYS A 160 17.27 14.15 24.82
CA LYS A 160 16.34 13.41 23.95
C LYS A 160 17.03 12.21 23.29
N LEU A 161 18.23 12.41 22.76
CA LEU A 161 19.04 11.36 22.15
C LEU A 161 19.45 10.28 23.15
N ILE A 162 19.86 10.66 24.37
CA ILE A 162 20.16 9.73 25.47
C ILE A 162 18.94 8.84 25.76
N LYS A 163 17.75 9.44 25.87
CA LYS A 163 16.51 8.70 26.09
C LYS A 163 16.18 7.78 24.91
N ALA A 164 16.39 8.25 23.68
CA ALA A 164 16.19 7.46 22.47
C ALA A 164 17.08 6.21 22.44
N VAL A 165 18.40 6.36 22.59
CA VAL A 165 19.34 5.22 22.57
C VAL A 165 19.11 4.26 23.74
N SER A 166 18.69 4.78 24.91
CA SER A 166 18.30 3.95 26.06
C SER A 166 17.03 3.16 25.79
N PHE A 167 15.99 3.78 25.22
CA PHE A 167 14.75 3.11 24.82
C PHE A 167 15.01 1.99 23.81
N LEU A 168 15.88 2.26 22.83
CA LEU A 168 16.28 1.30 21.80
C LEU A 168 17.22 0.19 22.29
N ARG A 169 17.65 0.23 23.57
CA ARG A 169 18.68 -0.63 24.15
C ARG A 169 19.97 -0.69 23.32
N GLU A 170 20.39 0.47 22.80
CA GLU A 170 21.48 0.56 21.83
C GLU A 170 22.85 0.52 22.55
N ASN A 171 23.43 -0.68 22.64
CA ASN A 171 24.71 -0.91 23.34
C ASN A 171 25.88 -0.13 22.74
N ARG A 172 25.86 0.18 21.45
CA ARG A 172 26.91 0.97 20.80
C ARG A 172 26.97 2.42 21.30
N ALA A 173 25.90 2.91 21.95
CA ALA A 173 25.88 4.23 22.55
C ALA A 173 26.68 4.33 23.86
N LYS A 174 27.18 3.23 24.43
CA LYS A 174 27.93 3.23 25.71
C LYS A 174 29.14 4.16 25.71
N GLU A 175 29.94 4.14 24.65
CA GLU A 175 31.13 5.02 24.55
C GLU A 175 30.75 6.51 24.38
N PRO A 176 29.83 6.91 23.48
CA PRO A 176 29.28 8.26 23.47
C PRO A 176 28.73 8.74 24.81
N LEU A 177 27.97 7.90 25.52
CA LEU A 177 27.43 8.24 26.84
C LEU A 177 28.54 8.45 27.87
N LYS A 178 29.57 7.59 27.88
CA LYS A 178 30.74 7.73 28.75
C LYS A 178 31.51 9.04 28.49
N ARG A 179 31.64 9.45 27.22
CA ARG A 179 32.24 10.74 26.86
C ARG A 179 31.45 11.93 27.42
N LEU A 180 30.12 11.91 27.33
CA LEU A 180 29.28 12.96 27.92
C LEU A 180 29.40 13.03 29.45
N ILE A 181 29.46 11.87 30.12
CA ILE A 181 29.61 11.81 31.59
C ILE A 181 30.95 12.43 32.03
N ASN A 182 32.03 12.11 31.31
CA ASN A 182 33.39 12.51 31.69
C ASN A 182 33.80 13.91 31.17
N ASN A 183 33.03 14.52 30.27
CA ASN A 183 33.32 15.85 29.75
C ASN A 183 32.91 16.93 30.77
N ASN A 184 33.85 17.74 31.25
CA ASN A 184 33.62 18.81 32.23
C ASN A 184 32.65 19.89 31.74
N GLU A 185 32.57 20.14 30.43
CA GLU A 185 31.69 21.14 29.83
C GLU A 185 30.24 20.65 29.67
N THR A 186 30.01 19.33 29.82
CA THR A 186 28.65 18.78 29.71
C THR A 186 27.81 19.16 30.92
N PHE A 187 26.62 19.72 30.66
CA PHE A 187 25.67 20.11 31.70
C PHE A 187 25.33 18.95 32.65
N THR A 188 25.23 19.24 33.95
CA THR A 188 24.95 18.23 35.00
C THR A 188 23.70 17.40 34.70
N ILE A 189 22.64 18.03 34.19
CA ILE A 189 21.41 17.30 33.83
C ILE A 189 21.61 16.29 32.69
N VAL A 190 22.47 16.60 31.72
CA VAL A 190 22.83 15.68 30.62
C VAL A 190 23.64 14.51 31.18
N LYS A 191 24.66 14.80 32.03
CA LYS A 191 25.45 13.76 32.72
C LYS A 191 24.57 12.80 33.52
N ASN A 192 23.62 13.34 34.29
CA ASN A 192 22.71 12.52 35.09
C ASN A 192 21.85 11.59 34.22
N ASN A 193 21.31 12.11 33.10
CA ASN A 193 20.55 11.28 32.15
C ASN A 193 21.45 10.23 31.47
N ALA A 194 22.68 10.58 31.10
CA ALA A 194 23.63 9.66 30.48
C ALA A 194 24.04 8.53 31.44
N THR A 195 24.30 8.85 32.71
CA THR A 195 24.57 7.87 33.77
C THR A 195 23.39 6.92 33.96
N LEU A 196 22.15 7.45 34.01
CA LEU A 196 20.95 6.63 34.11
C LEU A 196 20.79 5.70 32.90
N ALA A 197 21.03 6.20 31.68
CA ALA A 197 21.00 5.38 30.48
C ALA A 197 22.07 4.27 30.50
N MET A 198 23.28 4.57 30.96
CA MET A 198 24.36 3.59 31.12
C MET A 198 23.98 2.45 32.08
N VAL A 199 23.29 2.75 33.19
CA VAL A 199 22.77 1.73 34.10
C VAL A 199 21.74 0.85 33.40
N LYS A 200 20.80 1.46 32.66
CA LYS A 200 19.77 0.72 31.92
C LYS A 200 20.34 -0.19 30.83
N LEU A 201 21.45 0.19 30.19
CA LEU A 201 22.10 -0.61 29.14
C LEU A 201 23.00 -1.75 29.68
N LYS A 202 23.19 -1.83 31.00
CA LYS A 202 23.90 -2.95 31.64
C LYS A 202 22.95 -4.11 32.01
N ASN A 203 21.66 -3.81 32.11
CA ASN A 203 20.58 -4.74 32.45
C ASN A 203 19.77 -5.14 31.20
#